data_AF-A0A1W2DG95-F1
#
_entry.id   AF-A0A1W2DG95-F1
#
_cell.length_a   1.000
_cell.length_b   1.000
_cell.length_c   1.000
_cell.angle_alpha   90.00
_cell.angle_beta   90.00
_cell.angle_gamma   90.00
#
_symmetry.space_group_name_H-M   'P 1'
#
loop_
_entity.id
_entity.type
_entity.pdbx_description
1 polymer ?
#
loop_
_entity_poly.entity_id
_entity_poly.type
_entity_poly.pdbx_seq_one_letter_code
_entity_poly.pdbx_strand_id
1 'polypeptide(L)'
;MLQTIQPATTAPSEAATVSKAVIAAADRLGVSARQLAGVLGLSEASISRMKKREFQLERGTKPFELALIFIRLFRSLDAITGGDEAVAQQWLRSPNTALAGVPLDKISSISGITDVLAYLDARRALV
;
A
#
# COMPACT_ATOMS: atom_id res chain seq x y z
N MET A 1 -41.41 26.07 -7.61
CA MET A 1 -40.31 25.53 -8.43
C MET A 1 -39.54 24.54 -7.57
N LEU A 2 -39.69 23.24 -7.84
CA LEU A 2 -38.94 22.19 -7.14
C LEU A 2 -37.56 22.09 -7.78
N GLN A 3 -36.52 22.43 -7.03
CA GLN A 3 -35.13 22.26 -7.45
C GLN A 3 -34.78 20.78 -7.33
N THR A 4 -34.67 20.12 -8.47
CA THR A 4 -34.19 18.74 -8.60
C THR A 4 -32.77 18.67 -8.02
N ILE A 5 -32.61 17.96 -6.90
CA ILE A 5 -31.29 17.63 -6.37
C ILE A 5 -30.64 16.67 -7.37
N GLN A 6 -29.63 17.16 -8.07
CA GLN A 6 -28.79 16.38 -8.97
C GLN A 6 -28.10 15.28 -8.14
N PRO A 7 -28.09 14.00 -8.59
CA PRO A 7 -27.39 12.97 -7.85
C PRO A 7 -25.91 13.32 -7.80
N ALA A 8 -25.36 13.45 -6.59
CA ALA A 8 -23.93 13.59 -6.37
C ALA A 8 -23.21 12.46 -7.12
N THR A 9 -22.17 12.80 -7.87
CA THR A 9 -21.29 11.86 -8.58
C THR A 9 -20.97 10.69 -7.65
N THR A 10 -21.43 9.48 -7.97
CA THR A 10 -21.33 8.31 -7.09
C THR A 10 -19.86 8.03 -6.81
N ALA A 11 -19.40 8.40 -5.60
CA ALA A 11 -18.02 8.18 -5.21
C ALA A 11 -17.71 6.68 -5.32
N PRO A 12 -16.53 6.29 -5.83
CA PRO A 12 -16.15 4.89 -5.89
C PRO A 12 -16.21 4.27 -4.50
N SER A 13 -16.69 3.02 -4.42
CA SER A 13 -16.75 2.29 -3.15
C SER A 13 -15.37 2.27 -2.48
N GLU A 14 -15.33 2.28 -1.16
CA GLU A 14 -14.05 2.29 -0.43
C GLU A 14 -13.21 1.04 -0.77
N ALA A 15 -13.87 -0.10 -0.99
CA ALA A 15 -13.27 -1.32 -1.55
C ALA A 15 -12.53 -1.07 -2.87
N ALA A 16 -13.19 -0.42 -3.83
CA ALA A 16 -12.59 -0.06 -5.12
C ALA A 16 -11.42 0.93 -4.96
N THR A 17 -11.57 1.90 -4.06
CA THR A 17 -10.54 2.91 -3.79
C THR A 17 -9.28 2.29 -3.19
N VAL A 18 -9.41 1.46 -2.16
CA VAL A 18 -8.28 0.77 -1.52
C VAL A 18 -7.63 -0.22 -2.47
N SER A 19 -8.41 -0.99 -3.22
CA SER A 19 -7.89 -1.93 -4.22
C SER A 19 -7.06 -1.22 -5.30
N LYS A 20 -7.52 -0.07 -5.78
CA LYS A 20 -6.78 0.75 -6.74
C LYS A 20 -5.52 1.36 -6.10
N ALA A 21 -5.64 1.89 -4.89
CA ALA A 21 -4.55 2.58 -4.20
C ALA A 21 -3.39 1.64 -3.86
N VAL A 22 -3.67 0.41 -3.40
CA VAL A 22 -2.61 -0.55 -3.06
C VAL A 22 -1.84 -1.02 -4.29
N ILE A 23 -2.53 -1.21 -5.43
CA ILE A 23 -1.87 -1.53 -6.70
C ILE A 23 -0.99 -0.36 -7.17
N ALA A 24 -1.51 0.87 -7.12
CA ALA A 24 -0.75 2.05 -7.51
C ALA A 24 0.49 2.26 -6.62
N ALA A 25 0.36 2.07 -5.31
CA ALA A 25 1.47 2.15 -4.36
C ALA A 25 2.53 1.08 -4.66
N ALA A 26 2.12 -0.16 -4.95
CA ALA A 26 3.05 -1.23 -5.31
C ALA A 26 3.80 -0.92 -6.60
N ASP A 27 3.11 -0.42 -7.63
CA ASP A 27 3.73 -0.06 -8.90
C ASP A 27 4.75 1.08 -8.72
N ARG A 28 4.44 2.15 -7.95
CA ARG A 28 5.39 3.25 -7.63
C ARG A 28 6.60 2.80 -6.82
N LEU A 29 6.44 1.79 -5.95
CA LEU A 29 7.53 1.18 -5.19
C LEU A 29 8.27 0.06 -5.97
N GLY A 30 7.85 -0.24 -7.20
CA GLY A 30 8.37 -1.33 -8.01
C GLY A 30 8.17 -2.72 -7.38
N VAL A 31 7.21 -2.86 -6.48
CA VAL A 31 6.90 -4.12 -5.79
C VAL A 31 6.18 -5.04 -6.77
N SER A 32 6.74 -6.21 -7.02
CA SER A 32 6.18 -7.17 -7.97
C SER A 32 4.82 -7.72 -7.49
N ALA A 33 4.02 -8.25 -8.42
CA ALA A 33 2.75 -8.89 -8.08
C ALA A 33 2.94 -10.05 -7.07
N ARG A 34 4.03 -10.80 -7.21
CA ARG A 34 4.43 -11.87 -6.28
C ARG A 34 4.69 -11.35 -4.86
N GLN A 35 5.47 -10.28 -4.74
CA GLN A 35 5.78 -9.68 -3.44
C GLN A 35 4.51 -9.10 -2.80
N LEU A 36 3.71 -8.36 -3.58
CA LEU A 36 2.44 -7.82 -3.06
C LEU A 36 1.47 -8.91 -2.64
N ALA A 37 1.38 -10.01 -3.40
CA ALA A 37 0.58 -11.17 -3.04
C ALA A 37 0.97 -11.73 -1.66
N GLY A 38 2.29 -11.87 -1.42
CA GLY A 38 2.82 -12.29 -0.12
C GLY A 38 2.45 -11.31 1.01
N VAL A 39 2.58 -10.00 0.77
CA VAL A 39 2.22 -8.97 1.75
C VAL A 39 0.73 -9.00 2.11
N LEU A 40 -0.15 -9.20 1.12
CA LEU A 40 -1.60 -9.14 1.32
C LEU A 40 -2.23 -10.49 1.72
N GLY A 41 -1.46 -11.59 1.70
CA GLY A 41 -2.00 -12.93 1.91
C GLY A 41 -2.94 -13.39 0.78
N LEU A 42 -2.64 -12.97 -0.45
CA LEU A 42 -3.42 -13.29 -1.65
C LEU A 42 -2.60 -14.14 -2.63
N SER A 43 -3.26 -14.68 -3.66
CA SER A 43 -2.57 -15.29 -4.79
C SER A 43 -2.14 -14.26 -5.84
N GLU A 44 -1.08 -14.56 -6.60
CA GLU A 44 -0.65 -13.71 -7.73
C GLU A 44 -1.77 -13.51 -8.76
N ALA A 45 -2.61 -14.52 -8.97
CA ALA A 45 -3.80 -14.42 -9.83
C ALA A 45 -4.84 -13.41 -9.30
N SER A 46 -4.98 -13.30 -7.97
CA SER A 46 -5.86 -12.29 -7.37
C SER A 46 -5.30 -10.89 -7.59
N ILE A 47 -4.00 -10.69 -7.39
CA ILE A 47 -3.32 -9.42 -7.71
C ILE A 47 -3.47 -9.06 -9.19
N SER A 48 -3.30 -10.02 -10.10
CA SER A 48 -3.48 -9.82 -11.54
C SER A 48 -4.91 -9.35 -11.88
N ARG A 49 -5.93 -9.98 -11.28
CA ARG A 49 -7.33 -9.54 -11.43
C ARG A 49 -7.58 -8.16 -10.82
N MET A 50 -6.92 -7.78 -9.72
CA MET A 50 -7.00 -6.41 -9.19
C MET A 50 -6.44 -5.38 -10.17
N LYS A 51 -5.31 -5.68 -10.82
CA LYS A 51 -4.74 -4.81 -11.87
C LYS A 51 -5.71 -4.61 -13.03
N LYS A 52 -6.47 -5.65 -13.40
CA LYS A 52 -7.53 -5.60 -14.42
C LYS A 52 -8.87 -5.04 -13.92
N ARG A 53 -8.99 -4.72 -12.62
CA ARG A 53 -10.23 -4.28 -11.94
C ARG A 53 -11.35 -5.33 -11.95
N GLU A 54 -11.00 -6.60 -12.13
CA GLU A 54 -11.90 -7.77 -12.11
C GLU A 54 -12.06 -8.36 -10.70
N PHE A 55 -11.20 -7.96 -9.76
CA PHE A 55 -11.27 -8.33 -8.35
C PHE A 55 -11.05 -7.10 -7.48
N GLN A 56 -11.82 -6.97 -6.41
CA GLN A 56 -11.69 -5.93 -5.41
C GLN A 56 -11.56 -6.57 -4.03
N LEU A 57 -10.74 -5.94 -3.18
CA LEU A 57 -10.65 -6.28 -1.77
C LEU A 57 -11.97 -5.96 -1.08
N GLU A 58 -12.38 -6.82 -0.17
CA GLU A 58 -13.61 -6.66 0.60
C GLU A 58 -13.32 -6.01 1.96
N ARG A 59 -14.11 -5.01 2.35
CA ARG A 59 -14.00 -4.36 3.67
C ARG A 59 -14.11 -5.39 4.79
N GLY A 60 -13.29 -5.25 5.83
CA GLY A 60 -13.34 -6.12 7.00
C GLY A 60 -12.62 -7.46 6.80
N THR A 61 -12.03 -7.69 5.63
CA THR A 61 -11.16 -8.84 5.40
C THR A 61 -9.70 -8.51 5.71
N LYS A 62 -8.93 -9.53 6.09
CA LYS A 62 -7.49 -9.39 6.38
C LYS A 62 -6.70 -8.77 5.21
N PRO A 63 -6.90 -9.14 3.94
CA PRO A 63 -6.19 -8.51 2.81
C PRO A 63 -6.51 -7.02 2.65
N PHE A 64 -7.72 -6.59 2.99
CA PHE A 64 -8.11 -5.18 2.97
C PHE A 64 -7.38 -4.38 4.05
N GLU A 65 -7.28 -4.92 5.27
CA GLU A 65 -6.51 -4.28 6.35
C GLU A 65 -5.01 -4.20 6.02
N LEU A 66 -4.43 -5.28 5.49
CA LEU A 66 -3.03 -5.32 5.05
C LEU A 66 -2.76 -4.33 3.91
N ALA A 67 -3.71 -4.15 2.99
CA ALA A 67 -3.62 -3.15 1.95
C ALA A 67 -3.60 -1.73 2.51
N LEU A 68 -4.41 -1.43 3.53
CA LEU A 68 -4.38 -0.13 4.21
C LEU A 68 -3.03 0.13 4.89
N ILE A 69 -2.47 -0.87 5.58
CA ILE A 69 -1.15 -0.77 6.22
C ILE A 69 -0.06 -0.51 5.16
N PHE A 70 -0.09 -1.26 4.05
CA PHE A 70 0.85 -1.08 2.95
C PHE A 70 0.73 0.31 2.31
N ILE A 71 -0.49 0.80 2.08
CA ILE A 71 -0.73 2.16 1.57
C ILE A 71 -0.16 3.20 2.54
N ARG A 72 -0.37 3.03 3.85
CA ARG A 72 0.19 3.93 4.86
C ARG A 72 1.72 3.91 4.85
N LEU A 73 2.33 2.72 4.78
CA LEU A 73 3.78 2.55 4.65
C LEU A 73 4.31 3.31 3.43
N PHE A 74 3.66 3.13 2.27
CA PHE A 74 3.99 3.85 1.05
C PHE A 74 3.97 5.36 1.27
N ARG A 75 2.90 5.90 1.89
CA ARG A 75 2.78 7.33 2.15
C ARG A 75 3.82 7.86 3.14
N SER A 76 4.15 7.10 4.19
CA SER A 76 5.18 7.50 5.15
C SER A 76 6.58 7.45 4.52
N LEU A 77 6.83 6.51 3.61
CA LEU A 77 8.07 6.48 2.84
C LEU A 77 8.18 7.66 1.88
N ASP A 78 7.13 7.91 1.08
CA ASP A 78 7.04 9.03 0.13
C ASP A 78 7.29 10.39 0.83
N ALA A 79 6.79 10.56 2.06
CA ALA A 79 7.03 11.76 2.86
C ALA A 79 8.51 11.97 3.23
N ILE A 80 9.24 10.91 3.60
CA ILE A 80 10.65 11.02 4.01
C ILE A 80 11.62 11.02 2.81
N THR A 81 11.16 10.59 1.63
CA THR A 81 11.95 10.65 0.39
C THR A 81 11.62 11.88 -0.46
N GLY A 82 10.74 12.77 0.01
CA GLY A 82 10.34 13.98 -0.70
C GLY A 82 9.58 13.69 -2.01
N GLY A 83 8.92 12.54 -2.11
CA GLY A 83 8.21 12.10 -3.31
C GLY A 83 9.10 11.52 -4.42
N ASP A 84 10.42 11.41 -4.20
CA ASP A 84 11.32 10.77 -5.17
C ASP A 84 11.13 9.26 -5.16
N GLU A 85 10.56 8.74 -6.26
CA GLU A 85 10.27 7.31 -6.42
C GLU A 85 11.53 6.46 -6.49
N ALA A 86 12.60 6.93 -7.13
CA ALA A 86 13.84 6.16 -7.22
C ALA A 86 14.48 6.00 -5.83
N VAL A 87 14.46 7.07 -5.03
CA VAL A 87 14.93 7.04 -3.64
C VAL A 87 14.06 6.11 -2.79
N ALA A 88 12.72 6.19 -2.93
CA ALA A 88 11.82 5.29 -2.21
C ALA A 88 12.04 3.82 -2.56
N GLN A 89 12.18 3.51 -3.86
CA GLN A 89 12.45 2.16 -4.34
C GLN A 89 13.79 1.63 -3.83
N GLN A 90 14.85 2.46 -3.86
CA GLN A 90 16.16 2.09 -3.35
C GLN A 90 16.11 1.88 -1.84
N TRP A 91 15.46 2.77 -1.08
CA TRP A 91 15.34 2.65 0.37
C TRP A 91 14.66 1.33 0.76
N LEU A 92 13.57 0.97 0.08
CA LEU A 92 12.82 -0.26 0.37
C LEU A 92 13.65 -1.53 0.12
N ARG A 93 14.60 -1.49 -0.82
CA ARG A 93 15.48 -2.62 -1.21
C ARG A 93 16.84 -2.62 -0.53
N SER A 94 17.20 -1.56 0.17
CA SER A 94 18.51 -1.45 0.83
C SER A 94 18.47 -2.06 2.23
N PRO A 95 19.53 -2.74 2.69
CA PRO A 95 19.66 -3.13 4.09
C PRO A 95 19.50 -1.92 5.00
N ASN A 96 18.65 -2.04 6.01
CA ASN A 96 18.42 -1.00 6.99
C ASN A 96 18.83 -1.51 8.37
N THR A 97 19.88 -0.90 8.94
CA THR A 97 20.48 -1.31 10.22
C THR A 97 19.49 -1.23 11.38
N ALA A 98 18.63 -0.21 11.41
CA ALA A 98 17.63 -0.05 12.46
C ALA A 98 16.51 -1.10 12.38
N LEU A 99 16.28 -1.66 11.19
CA LEU A 99 15.31 -2.73 10.95
C LEU A 99 15.94 -4.13 10.92
N ALA A 100 17.27 -4.20 11.09
CA ALA A 100 18.07 -5.43 11.00
C ALA A 100 17.77 -6.28 9.75
N GLY A 101 17.60 -5.63 8.59
CA GLY A 101 17.32 -6.33 7.33
C GLY A 101 16.86 -5.43 6.19
N VAL A 102 16.50 -6.02 5.06
CA VAL A 102 15.93 -5.30 3.91
C VAL A 102 14.43 -5.08 4.16
N PRO A 103 13.93 -3.84 4.13
CA PRO A 103 12.52 -3.54 4.41
C PRO A 103 11.53 -4.33 3.54
N LEU A 104 11.85 -4.52 2.25
CA LEU A 104 11.02 -5.29 1.30
C LEU A 104 10.83 -6.75 1.72
N ASP A 105 11.87 -7.38 2.28
CA ASP A 105 11.78 -8.76 2.74
C ASP A 105 10.95 -8.84 4.03
N LYS A 106 11.14 -7.85 4.93
CA LYS A 106 10.43 -7.80 6.21
C LYS A 106 8.93 -7.62 6.05
N ILE A 107 8.47 -6.82 5.09
CA ILE A 107 7.03 -6.53 4.94
C ILE A 107 6.19 -7.72 4.49
N SER A 108 6.83 -8.85 4.15
CA SER A 108 6.15 -10.12 3.82
C SER A 108 5.49 -10.80 5.03
N SER A 109 5.79 -10.37 6.25
CA SER A 109 5.13 -10.83 7.47
C SER A 109 4.35 -9.70 8.15
N ILE A 110 3.31 -10.06 8.92
CA ILE A 110 2.49 -9.09 9.64
C ILE A 110 3.33 -8.28 10.63
N SER A 111 4.20 -8.92 11.40
CA SER A 111 5.09 -8.21 12.33
C SER A 111 6.08 -7.30 11.58
N GLY A 112 6.65 -7.79 10.48
CA GLY A 112 7.64 -7.02 9.74
C GLY A 112 7.05 -5.79 9.05
N ILE A 113 5.84 -5.86 8.47
CA ILE A 113 5.20 -4.67 7.90
C ILE A 113 4.84 -3.64 8.98
N THR A 114 4.41 -4.08 10.17
CA THR A 114 4.13 -3.16 11.29
C THR A 114 5.39 -2.51 11.82
N ASP A 115 6.50 -3.24 11.94
CA ASP A 115 7.79 -2.70 12.40
C ASP A 115 8.34 -1.65 11.43
N VAL A 116 8.29 -1.95 10.12
CA VAL A 116 8.73 -1.01 9.08
C VAL A 116 7.87 0.25 9.07
N LEU A 117 6.55 0.10 9.18
CA LEU A 117 5.65 1.24 9.26
C LEU A 117 5.92 2.10 10.51
N ALA A 118 6.08 1.48 11.68
CA ALA A 118 6.38 2.21 12.92
C ALA A 118 7.67 3.02 12.82
N TYR A 119 8.70 2.43 12.20
CA TYR A 119 9.96 3.12 11.93
C TYR A 119 9.80 4.35 11.03
N LEU A 120 9.04 4.22 9.93
CA LEU A 120 8.78 5.33 9.01
C LEU A 120 7.95 6.43 9.67
N ASP A 121 6.94 6.04 10.46
CA ASP A 121 6.09 6.97 11.20
C ASP A 121 6.87 7.74 12.28
N ALA A 122 7.89 7.14 12.90
CA ALA A 122 8.79 7.84 13.81
C ALA A 122 9.70 8.84 13.06
N ARG A 123 10.22 8.46 11.88
CA ARG A 123 11.09 9.33 11.09
C ARG A 123 10.40 10.56 10.53
N ARG A 124 9.15 10.44 10.07
CA ARG A 124 8.39 11.59 9.56
C ARG A 124 8.03 12.61 10.64
N ALA A 125 8.06 12.22 11.92
CA ALA A 125 7.67 13.08 13.04
C ALA A 125 8.81 14.01 13.51
N LEU A 126 10.01 13.89 12.94
CA LEU A 126 11.21 14.66 13.29
C LEU A 126 11.39 15.93 12.44
N VAL A 127 10.40 16.28 11.61
CA VAL A 127 10.42 17.45 10.71
C VAL A 127 9.61 18.59 11.33
#